data_AF-A0A5Q4VFH4-F1
#
_entry.id   AF-A0A5Q4VFH4-F1
#
_cell.length_a   1.000
_cell.length_b   1.000
_cell.length_c   1.000
_cell.angle_alpha   90.00
_cell.angle_beta   90.00
_cell.angle_gamma   90.00
#
_symmetry.space_group_name_H-M   'P 1'
#
loop_
_entity.id
_entity.type
_entity.pdbx_description
1 polymer ?
#
loop_
_entity_poly.entity_id
_entity_poly.type
_entity_poly.pdbx_seq_one_letter_code
_entity_poly.pdbx_strand_id
1 'polypeptide(L)'
;MNQQEQEQFNRLYENHLKTLKLQGKAQKTIEAYARAVRRVSSHFDCCPDNLSPENLQDYFADLVETHSWSTIKIDRNGLQHFWK
;
A
#
# COMPACT_ATOMS: atom_id res chain seq x y z
N MET A 1 -5.17 -3.08 -14.17
CA MET A 1 -3.83 -2.63 -14.57
C MET A 1 -3.41 -3.23 -15.90
N ASN A 2 -2.80 -2.43 -16.77
CA ASN A 2 -2.15 -2.92 -17.98
C ASN A 2 -0.75 -3.50 -17.68
N GLN A 3 -0.09 -4.11 -18.68
CA GLN A 3 1.21 -4.77 -18.50
C GLN A 3 2.30 -3.80 -18.02
N GLN A 4 2.36 -2.59 -18.55
CA GLN A 4 3.36 -1.59 -18.17
C GLN A 4 3.17 -1.13 -16.72
N GLU A 5 1.92 -0.90 -16.32
CA GLU A 5 1.58 -0.56 -14.93
C GLU A 5 1.94 -1.71 -13.98
N GLN A 6 1.73 -2.96 -14.41
CA GLN A 6 2.05 -4.15 -13.60
C GLN A 6 3.55 -4.28 -13.37
N GLU A 7 4.37 -4.05 -14.39
CA GLU A 7 5.83 -4.04 -14.28
C GLU A 7 6.30 -2.91 -13.36
N GLN A 8 5.72 -1.72 -13.48
CA GLN A 8 6.00 -0.59 -12.61
C GLN A 8 5.61 -0.90 -11.16
N PHE A 9 4.41 -1.45 -10.93
CA PHE A 9 3.97 -1.87 -9.60
C PHE A 9 4.94 -2.87 -8.97
N ASN A 10 5.34 -3.91 -9.71
CA ASN A 10 6.27 -4.92 -9.20
C ASN A 10 7.60 -4.27 -8.78
N ARG A 11 8.12 -3.34 -9.58
CA ARG A 11 9.36 -2.61 -9.26
C ARG A 11 9.22 -1.79 -7.98
N LEU A 12 8.15 -1.03 -7.84
CA LEU A 12 7.90 -0.21 -6.64
C LEU A 12 7.69 -1.08 -5.40
N TYR A 13 6.95 -2.18 -5.55
CA TYR A 13 6.68 -3.14 -4.49
C TYR A 13 7.97 -3.79 -3.97
N GLU A 14 8.85 -4.26 -4.86
CA GLU A 14 10.15 -4.82 -4.47
C GLU A 14 11.04 -3.77 -3.80
N ASN A 15 11.06 -2.54 -4.31
CA ASN A 15 11.77 -1.44 -3.67
C ASN A 15 11.24 -1.16 -2.25
N HIS A 16 9.92 -1.15 -2.08
CA HIS A 16 9.30 -0.95 -0.77
C HIS A 16 9.69 -2.04 0.23
N LEU A 17 9.65 -3.32 -0.17
CA LEU A 17 10.10 -4.44 0.65
C LEU A 17 11.57 -4.28 1.06
N LYS A 18 12.43 -3.93 0.11
CA LYS A 18 13.85 -3.68 0.37
C LYS A 18 14.06 -2.54 1.36
N THR A 19 13.36 -1.42 1.19
CA THR A 19 13.43 -0.27 2.09
C THR A 19 13.00 -0.64 3.50
N LEU A 20 11.87 -1.34 3.67
CA LEU A 20 11.40 -1.77 4.99
C LEU A 20 12.40 -2.70 5.69
N LYS A 21 13.02 -3.62 4.92
CA LYS A 21 14.07 -4.51 5.43
C LYS A 21 15.31 -3.73 5.87
N LEU A 22 15.76 -2.77 5.07
CA LEU A 22 16.93 -1.93 5.39
C LEU A 22 16.71 -1.05 6.62
N GLN A 23 15.47 -0.69 6.91
CA GLN A 23 15.10 0.04 8.13
C GLN A 23 14.95 -0.87 9.37
N GLY A 24 15.24 -2.16 9.25
CA GLY A 24 15.17 -3.10 10.38
C GLY A 24 13.75 -3.37 10.88
N LYS A 25 12.73 -3.22 10.02
CA LYS A 25 11.35 -3.58 10.40
C LYS A 25 11.24 -5.08 10.65
N ALA A 26 10.43 -5.47 11.63
CA ALA A 26 10.13 -6.88 11.89
C ALA A 26 9.39 -7.50 10.69
N GLN A 27 9.61 -8.79 10.43
CA GLN A 27 9.03 -9.51 9.29
C GLN A 27 7.50 -9.34 9.21
N LYS A 28 6.79 -9.44 10.34
CA LYS A 28 5.33 -9.21 10.40
C LYS A 28 4.92 -7.79 9.98
N THR A 29 5.74 -6.79 10.31
CA THR A 29 5.51 -5.40 9.90
C THR A 29 5.72 -5.24 8.40
N ILE A 30 6.77 -5.86 7.84
CA ILE A 30 7.04 -5.86 6.40
C ILE A 30 5.83 -6.43 5.65
N GLU A 31 5.37 -7.61 6.06
CA GLU A 31 4.21 -8.27 5.44
C GLU A 31 2.92 -7.46 5.56
N ALA A 32 2.71 -6.82 6.72
CA ALA A 32 1.54 -5.98 6.95
C ALA A 32 1.55 -4.74 6.04
N TYR A 33 2.68 -4.04 5.95
CA TYR A 33 2.80 -2.82 5.14
C TYR A 33 2.75 -3.13 3.64
N ALA A 34 3.43 -4.20 3.21
CA ALA A 34 3.35 -4.67 1.84
C ALA A 34 1.93 -5.10 1.44
N ARG A 35 1.15 -5.66 2.37
CA ARG A 35 -0.27 -5.96 2.13
C ARG A 35 -1.09 -4.69 1.89
N ALA A 36 -0.82 -3.61 2.60
CA ALA A 36 -1.52 -2.34 2.41
C ALA A 36 -1.35 -1.80 0.98
N VAL A 37 -0.10 -1.81 0.47
CA VAL A 37 0.22 -1.39 -0.90
C VAL A 37 -0.49 -2.24 -1.95
N ARG A 38 -0.54 -3.56 -1.75
CA ARG A 38 -1.29 -4.47 -2.64
C ARG A 38 -2.79 -4.18 -2.60
N ARG A 39 -3.37 -4.01 -1.40
CA ARG A 39 -4.80 -3.75 -1.22
C ARG A 39 -5.24 -2.47 -1.93
N VAL A 40 -4.52 -1.37 -1.73
CA VAL A 40 -4.91 -0.09 -2.38
C VAL A 40 -4.78 -0.18 -3.90
N SER A 41 -3.76 -0.87 -4.41
CA SER A 41 -3.56 -1.05 -5.86
C SER A 41 -4.67 -1.91 -6.46
N SER A 42 -5.05 -2.99 -5.77
CA SER A 42 -6.16 -3.86 -6.19
C SER A 42 -7.53 -3.19 -6.08
N HIS A 43 -7.70 -2.24 -5.14
CA HIS A 43 -8.95 -1.52 -4.97
C HIS A 43 -9.22 -0.56 -6.15
N PHE A 44 -8.20 0.16 -6.63
CA PHE A 44 -8.32 1.07 -7.79
C PHE A 44 -7.97 0.43 -9.14
N ASP A 45 -7.51 -0.82 -9.14
CA ASP A 45 -6.94 -1.50 -10.31
C ASP A 45 -5.87 -0.66 -11.04
N CYS A 46 -5.06 0.07 -10.27
CA CYS A 46 -4.01 0.97 -10.79
C CYS A 46 -2.71 0.88 -9.99
N CYS A 47 -1.62 1.36 -10.59
CA CYS A 47 -0.34 1.48 -9.90
C CYS A 47 -0.43 2.52 -8.75
N PRO A 48 0.22 2.30 -7.59
CA PRO A 48 0.26 3.27 -6.49
C PRO A 48 0.73 4.67 -6.90
N ASP A 49 1.63 4.77 -7.89
CA ASP A 49 2.12 6.06 -8.39
C ASP A 49 1.02 6.91 -9.05
N ASN A 50 -0.08 6.29 -9.47
CA ASN A 50 -1.22 6.96 -10.10
C ASN A 50 -2.29 7.37 -9.07
N LEU A 51 -2.10 7.08 -7.79
CA LEU A 51 -3.07 7.41 -6.75
C LEU A 51 -2.96 8.88 -6.33
N SER A 52 -4.07 9.59 -6.36
CA SER A 52 -4.19 10.92 -5.80
C SER A 52 -4.51 10.87 -4.30
N PRO A 53 -4.29 11.98 -3.56
CA PRO A 53 -4.78 12.09 -2.18
C PRO A 53 -6.30 11.90 -2.05
N GLU A 54 -7.08 12.27 -3.07
CA GLU A 54 -8.54 12.09 -3.12
C GLU A 54 -8.89 10.60 -3.19
N ASN A 55 -8.22 9.83 -4.05
CA ASN A 55 -8.39 8.38 -4.11
C ASN A 55 -8.09 7.73 -2.73
N LEU A 56 -7.07 8.22 -2.01
CA LEU A 56 -6.77 7.70 -0.67
C LEU A 56 -7.86 8.04 0.35
N GLN A 57 -8.51 9.20 0.23
CA GLN A 57 -9.65 9.55 1.08
C GLN A 57 -10.82 8.59 0.83
N ASP A 58 -11.16 8.36 -0.43
CA ASP A 58 -12.24 7.43 -0.82
C ASP A 58 -11.93 6.00 -0.34
N TYR A 59 -10.70 5.52 -0.56
CA TYR A 59 -10.25 4.22 -0.08
C TYR A 59 -10.43 4.07 1.44
N PHE A 60 -10.01 5.08 2.21
CA PHE A 60 -10.14 4.99 3.66
C PHE A 60 -11.58 5.13 4.13
N ALA A 61 -12.43 5.91 3.45
CA ALA A 61 -13.86 6.00 3.73
C ALA A 61 -14.53 4.62 3.59
N ASP A 62 -14.28 3.91 2.49
CA ASP A 62 -14.79 2.55 2.25
C ASP A 62 -14.27 1.53 3.26
N LEU A 63 -13.00 1.68 3.68
CA LEU A 63 -12.39 0.80 4.66
C LEU A 63 -13.01 0.97 6.05
N VAL A 64 -13.46 2.18 6.43
CA VAL A 64 -14.07 2.41 7.75
C VAL A 64 -15.38 1.63 7.92
N GLU A 65 -16.13 1.45 6.83
CA GLU A 65 -17.38 0.71 6.84
C GLU A 65 -17.20 -0.82 6.91
N THR A 66 -16.02 -1.33 6.54
CA THR A 66 -15.81 -2.77 6.30
C THR A 66 -14.71 -3.39 7.16
N HIS A 67 -13.82 -2.59 7.75
CA HIS A 67 -12.64 -3.09 8.46
C HIS A 67 -12.49 -2.50 9.86
N SER A 68 -11.78 -3.23 10.72
CA SER A 68 -11.45 -2.74 12.06
C SER A 68 -10.51 -1.52 12.00
N TRP A 69 -10.61 -0.64 12.99
CA TRP A 69 -9.66 0.47 13.18
C TRP A 69 -8.19 0.03 13.26
N SER A 70 -7.92 -1.17 13.79
CA SER A 70 -6.57 -1.72 13.80
C SER A 70 -6.04 -2.00 12.39
N THR A 71 -6.88 -2.55 11.51
CA THR A 71 -6.55 -2.75 10.10
C THR A 71 -6.32 -1.42 9.39
N ILE A 72 -7.21 -0.44 9.58
CA ILE A 72 -7.12 0.89 8.97
C ILE A 72 -5.81 1.57 9.36
N LYS A 73 -5.43 1.50 10.65
CA LYS A 73 -4.16 2.07 11.13
C LYS A 73 -2.94 1.41 10.49
N ILE A 74 -2.97 0.09 10.33
CA ILE A 74 -1.88 -0.66 9.67
C ILE A 74 -1.78 -0.24 8.20
N ASP A 75 -2.91 -0.19 7.49
CA ASP A 75 -2.93 0.20 6.08
C ASP A 75 -2.41 1.62 5.90
N ARG A 76 -2.90 2.57 6.70
CA ARG A 76 -2.43 3.96 6.68
C ARG A 76 -0.94 4.06 6.93
N ASN A 77 -0.41 3.37 7.93
CA ASN A 77 1.02 3.42 8.23
C ASN A 77 1.86 2.78 7.11
N GLY A 78 1.41 1.66 6.55
CA GLY A 78 2.10 1.00 5.44
C GLY A 78 2.17 1.88 4.19
N LEU A 79 1.04 2.52 3.85
CA LEU A 79 0.94 3.45 2.74
C LEU A 79 1.76 4.72 2.96
N GLN A 80 1.71 5.32 4.14
CA GLN A 80 2.60 6.45 4.48
C GLN A 80 4.08 6.10 4.36
N HIS A 81 4.44 4.84 4.62
CA HIS A 81 5.81 4.36 4.49
C HIS A 81 6.22 4.09 3.05
N PHE A 82 5.25 3.83 2.17
CA PHE A 82 5.50 3.60 0.75
C PHE A 82 5.88 4.88 0.01
N TRP A 83 5.26 6.02 0.33
CA TRP A 83 5.54 7.32 -0.29
C TRP A 83 6.52 8.23 0.47
N LYS A 84 7.08 7.75 1.58
CA LYS A 84 8.15 8.44 2.32
C LYS A 84 9.51 8.10 1.77
#